data_AF-A0A7R9MP96-F1
#
_entry.id   AF-A0A7R9MP96-F1
#
_cell.length_a   1.000
_cell.length_b   1.000
_cell.length_c   1.000
_cell.angle_alpha   90.00
_cell.angle_beta   90.00
_cell.angle_gamma   90.00
#
_symmetry.space_group_name_H-M   'P 1'
#
loop_
_entity.id
_entity.type
_entity.pdbx_description
1 polymer ?
#
loop_
_entity_poly.entity_id
_entity_poly.type
_entity_poly.pdbx_seq_one_letter_code
_entity_poly.pdbx_strand_id
1 'polypeptide(L)'
;MRDKVHEMCRAFLGGQWDHISSDEIVIKILSGGYSNQLYYCSLPDKVQSLNGEPQDVVLRFYGQPNNDGDDYKVTDSLITMLLSERRLGPKLYGVFAGGRLEEYIP
;
A
#
# COMPACT_ATOMS: atom_id res chain seq x y z
N MET A 1 6.47 11.37 7.92
CA MET A 1 5.94 10.01 7.68
C MET A 1 4.59 10.06 6.96
N ARG A 2 3.62 10.86 7.45
CA ARG A 2 2.33 11.12 6.78
C ARG A 2 2.48 11.54 5.31
N ASP A 3 3.30 12.56 5.02
CA ASP A 3 3.53 13.03 3.65
C ASP A 3 4.10 11.95 2.73
N LYS A 4 4.98 11.11 3.26
CA LYS A 4 5.54 9.98 2.51
C LYS A 4 4.46 8.94 2.18
N VAL A 5 3.58 8.62 3.14
CA VAL A 5 2.47 7.69 2.93
C VAL A 5 1.49 8.26 1.91
N HIS A 6 1.14 9.54 2.04
CA HIS A 6 0.29 10.27 1.10
C HIS A 6 0.88 10.26 -0.32
N GLU A 7 2.15 10.64 -0.46
CA GLU A 7 2.83 10.66 -1.76
C GLU A 7 2.88 9.28 -2.42
N MET A 8 3.09 8.21 -1.64
CA MET A 8 3.02 6.84 -2.17
C MET A 8 1.61 6.48 -2.64
N CYS A 9 0.56 6.76 -1.85
CA CYS A 9 -0.80 6.46 -2.28
C CYS A 9 -1.15 7.25 -3.55
N ARG A 10 -0.80 8.53 -3.58
CA ARG A 10 -0.98 9.40 -4.75
C ARG A 10 -0.31 8.86 -6.01
N ALA A 11 0.98 8.55 -5.93
CA ALA A 11 1.78 8.15 -7.08
C ALA A 11 1.31 6.84 -7.75
N PHE A 12 0.65 5.95 -7.00
CA PHE A 12 0.24 4.62 -7.49
C PHE A 12 -1.26 4.46 -7.74
N LEU A 13 -2.12 5.23 -7.05
CA LEU A 13 -3.57 5.06 -7.14
C LEU A 13 -4.25 6.06 -8.07
N GLY A 14 -3.67 7.27 -8.19
CA GLY A 14 -4.24 8.36 -8.99
C GLY A 14 -5.67 8.73 -8.60
N GLY A 15 -6.39 9.37 -9.52
CA GLY A 15 -7.79 9.74 -9.30
C GLY A 15 -7.94 10.72 -8.13
N GLN A 16 -8.86 10.44 -7.21
CA GLN A 16 -9.09 11.31 -6.06
C GLN A 16 -7.88 11.40 -5.12
N TRP A 17 -6.97 10.41 -5.14
CA TRP A 17 -5.71 10.46 -4.38
C TRP A 17 -4.76 11.57 -4.87
N ASP A 18 -4.90 12.04 -6.11
CA ASP A 18 -4.14 13.19 -6.64
C ASP A 18 -4.66 14.56 -6.15
N HIS A 19 -5.87 14.59 -5.59
CA HIS A 19 -6.56 15.83 -5.28
C HIS A 19 -6.69 16.09 -3.78
N ILE A 20 -6.59 15.04 -2.95
CA ILE A 20 -6.56 15.22 -1.50
C ILE A 20 -5.18 15.66 -1.02
N SER A 21 -5.15 16.48 0.03
CA SER A 21 -3.93 16.85 0.71
C SER A 21 -3.45 15.79 1.70
N SER A 22 -2.17 15.88 2.10
CA SER A 22 -1.58 15.03 3.13
C SER A 22 -2.31 15.17 4.48
N ASP A 23 -3.01 16.27 4.76
CA ASP A 23 -3.76 16.44 6.00
C ASP A 23 -5.12 15.74 5.98
N GLU A 24 -5.67 15.46 4.80
CA GLU A 24 -7.00 14.86 4.65
C GLU A 24 -6.97 13.33 4.66
N ILE A 25 -5.90 12.70 4.18
CA ILE A 25 -5.77 11.23 4.14
C ILE A 25 -5.93 10.60 5.54
N VAL A 26 -6.77 9.57 5.65
CA VAL A 26 -6.88 8.80 6.88
C VAL A 26 -5.74 7.79 6.92
N ILE A 27 -4.93 7.80 7.98
CA ILE A 27 -3.81 6.85 8.15
C ILE A 27 -3.92 6.19 9.52
N LYS A 28 -3.87 4.86 9.56
CA LYS A 28 -3.80 4.06 10.79
C LYS A 28 -2.65 3.07 10.69
N ILE A 29 -1.86 2.94 11.75
CA ILE A 29 -0.84 1.88 11.82
C ILE A 29 -1.57 0.56 12.11
N LEU A 30 -1.30 -0.45 11.29
CA LEU A 30 -1.82 -1.80 11.51
C LEU A 30 -0.79 -2.62 12.30
N SER A 31 -1.21 -3.11 13.47
CA SER A 31 -0.45 -4.03 14.29
C SER A 31 -0.43 -5.42 13.64
N GLY A 32 0.73 -6.07 13.53
CA GLY A 32 0.75 -7.48 13.11
C GLY A 32 2.05 -8.03 12.53
N GLY A 33 3.00 -7.20 12.11
CA GLY A 33 4.28 -7.65 11.53
C GLY A 33 5.48 -7.29 12.39
N TYR A 34 6.34 -8.26 12.72
CA TYR A 34 7.68 -8.00 13.30
C TYR A 34 8.67 -7.47 12.25
N SER A 35 8.47 -7.84 10.98
CA SER A 35 9.38 -7.55 9.86
C SER A 35 8.89 -6.43 8.94
N ASN A 36 7.62 -6.05 9.02
CA ASN A 36 7.00 -5.10 8.09
C ASN A 36 6.22 -4.02 8.85
N GLN A 37 6.27 -2.78 8.36
CA GLN A 37 5.39 -1.71 8.83
C GLN A 37 4.20 -1.61 7.90
N LEU A 38 3.00 -1.65 8.47
CA LEU A 38 1.73 -1.63 7.74
C LEU A 38 0.93 -0.39 8.10
N TYR A 39 0.46 0.29 7.07
CA TYR A 39 -0.39 1.48 7.19
C TYR A 39 -1.67 1.24 6.42
N TYR A 40 -2.80 1.24 7.13
CA TYR A 40 -4.10 1.45 6.51
C TYR A 40 -4.19 2.90 6.07
N CYS A 41 -4.50 3.12 4.79
CA CYS A 41 -4.62 4.43 4.19
C CYS A 41 -5.98 4.52 3.51
N SER A 42 -6.72 5.60 3.70
CA SER A 42 -8.06 5.76 3.13
C SER A 42 -8.36 7.21 2.76
N LEU A 43 -9.14 7.39 1.69
CA LEU A 43 -9.79 8.66 1.37
C LEU A 43 -10.80 8.99 2.48
N PRO A 44 -11.04 10.28 2.80
CA PRO A 44 -12.06 10.66 3.77
C PRO A 44 -13.45 10.10 3.41
N ASP A 45 -14.25 9.72 4.40
CA ASP A 45 -15.59 9.11 4.17
C ASP A 45 -16.54 9.94 3.29
N LYS A 46 -16.32 11.27 3.23
CA LYS A 46 -17.14 12.21 2.45
C LYS A 46 -16.70 12.31 0.98
N VAL A 47 -15.57 11.71 0.64
CA VAL A 47 -14.91 11.82 -0.66
C VAL A 47 -15.14 10.52 -1.42
N GLN A 48 -15.72 10.61 -2.60
CA GLN A 48 -15.98 9.46 -3.48
C GLN A 48 -14.85 9.30 -4.51
N SER A 49 -14.58 8.06 -4.90
CA SER A 49 -13.69 7.73 -6.00
C SER A 49 -14.17 8.39 -7.31
N LEU A 50 -13.24 8.93 -8.09
CA LEU A 50 -13.53 9.57 -9.39
C LEU A 50 -13.57 8.56 -10.54
N ASN A 51 -12.66 7.59 -10.54
CA ASN A 51 -12.37 6.68 -11.65
C ASN A 51 -12.32 5.20 -11.23
N GLY A 52 -12.96 4.84 -10.11
CA GLY A 52 -12.96 3.47 -9.60
C GLY A 52 -11.66 3.05 -8.90
N GLU A 53 -10.82 4.02 -8.54
CA GLU A 53 -9.72 3.85 -7.60
C GLU A 53 -10.23 3.39 -6.23
N PRO A 54 -9.42 2.62 -5.47
CA PRO A 54 -9.84 2.12 -4.17
C PRO A 54 -10.06 3.26 -3.18
N GLN A 55 -11.08 3.12 -2.33
CA GLN A 55 -11.33 4.03 -1.20
C GLN A 55 -10.25 3.88 -0.14
N ASP A 56 -9.77 2.65 0.07
CA ASP A 56 -8.73 2.32 1.03
C ASP A 56 -7.77 1.25 0.54
N VAL A 57 -6.58 1.27 1.13
CA VAL A 57 -5.44 0.42 0.78
C VAL A 57 -4.60 0.11 2.02
N VAL A 58 -3.78 -0.92 1.91
CA VAL A 58 -2.67 -1.20 2.82
C VAL A 58 -1.38 -0.82 2.13
N LEU A 59 -0.66 0.13 2.73
CA LEU A 59 0.72 0.43 2.38
C LEU A 59 1.65 -0.39 3.27
N ARG A 60 2.46 -1.24 2.66
CA ARG A 60 3.45 -2.09 3.31
C ARG A 60 4.85 -1.59 3.02
N PHE A 61 5.60 -1.26 4.07
CA PHE A 61 7.05 -1.10 4.00
C PHE A 61 7.75 -2.33 4.53
N TYR A 62 8.69 -2.86 3.76
CA TYR A 62 9.57 -3.94 4.19
C TYR A 62 10.59 -3.41 5.20
N GLY A 63 10.82 -4.15 6.29
CA GLY A 63 11.81 -3.80 7.30
C GLY A 63 13.25 -3.81 6.78
N GLN A 64 14.17 -3.33 7.62
CA GLN A 64 15.60 -3.30 7.31
C GLN A 64 16.13 -4.72 7.06
N PRO A 65 17.04 -4.88 6.09
CA PRO A 65 17.65 -6.17 5.81
C PRO A 65 18.57 -6.53 6.98
N ASN A 66 18.15 -7.48 7.81
CA ASN A 66 19.08 -8.16 8.71
C ASN A 66 19.90 -9.15 7.88
N ASN A 67 20.87 -8.69 7.07
CA ASN A 67 21.85 -9.49 6.30
C ASN A 67 21.34 -10.63 5.40
N ASP A 68 20.07 -11.00 5.45
CA ASP A 68 19.42 -11.90 4.52
C ASP A 68 19.04 -11.04 3.30
N GLY A 69 19.38 -11.54 2.11
CA GLY A 69 19.54 -10.75 0.89
C GLY A 69 18.25 -10.26 0.22
N ASP A 70 18.40 -9.22 -0.59
CA ASP A 70 17.33 -8.59 -1.38
C ASP A 70 16.52 -9.58 -2.25
N ASP A 71 17.06 -10.76 -2.56
CA ASP A 71 16.41 -11.81 -3.35
C ASP A 71 15.08 -12.31 -2.76
N TYR A 72 14.93 -12.39 -1.42
CA TYR A 72 13.64 -12.81 -0.85
C TYR A 72 12.56 -11.75 -1.04
N LYS A 73 12.90 -10.45 -1.08
CA LYS A 73 11.94 -9.36 -1.30
C LYS A 73 11.42 -9.36 -2.72
N VAL A 74 12.31 -9.62 -3.68
CA VAL A 74 11.96 -9.77 -5.09
C VAL A 74 11.04 -10.98 -5.26
N THR A 75 11.42 -12.13 -4.69
CA THR A 75 10.64 -13.37 -4.78
C THR A 75 9.26 -13.21 -4.14
N ASP A 76 9.16 -12.63 -2.95
CA ASP A 76 7.89 -12.37 -2.26
C ASP A 76 6.99 -11.42 -3.08
N SER A 77 7.57 -10.40 -3.71
CA SER A 77 6.82 -9.48 -4.57
C SER A 77 6.29 -10.18 -5.83
N LEU A 78 7.07 -11.08 -6.44
CA LEU A 78 6.61 -11.89 -7.58
C LEU A 78 5.52 -12.88 -7.19
N ILE A 79 5.64 -13.55 -6.04
CA ILE A 79 4.60 -14.44 -5.51
C ILE A 79 3.32 -13.64 -5.26
N THR A 80 3.42 -12.49 -4.59
CA THR A 80 2.26 -11.62 -4.30
C THR A 80 1.59 -11.17 -5.59
N MET A 81 2.37 -10.73 -6.58
CA MET A 81 1.85 -10.34 -7.89
C MET A 81 1.12 -11.51 -8.57
N LEU A 82 1.70 -12.71 -8.58
CA LEU A 82 1.08 -13.90 -9.16
C LEU A 82 -0.24 -14.29 -8.47
N LEU A 83 -0.30 -14.16 -7.15
CA LEU A 83 -1.52 -14.42 -6.37
C LEU A 83 -2.60 -13.37 -6.67
N SER A 84 -2.24 -12.09 -6.75
CA SER A 84 -3.15 -11.00 -7.12
C SER A 84 -3.77 -11.24 -8.51
N GLU A 85 -2.95 -11.54 -9.52
CA GLU A 85 -3.42 -11.79 -10.90
C GLU A 85 -4.42 -12.96 -10.98
N ARG A 86 -4.25 -13.96 -10.12
CA ARG A 86 -5.14 -15.12 -10.04
C ARG A 86 -6.30 -14.95 -9.07
N ARG A 87 -6.42 -13.78 -8.42
CA ARG A 87 -7.42 -13.49 -7.38
C ARG A 87 -7.35 -14.50 -6.21
N LEU A 88 -6.13 -14.93 -5.89
CA LEU A 88 -5.81 -15.84 -4.78
C LEU A 88 -5.17 -15.11 -3.59
N GLY A 89 -5.14 -13.78 -3.64
CA GLY A 89 -4.65 -12.90 -2.59
C GLY A 89 -5.18 -11.48 -2.78
N PRO A 90 -4.78 -10.54 -1.92
CA PRO A 90 -5.14 -9.13 -2.06
C PRO A 90 -4.74 -8.59 -3.43
N LYS A 91 -5.58 -7.73 -4.02
CA LYS A 91 -5.20 -7.01 -5.24
C LYS A 91 -3.96 -6.15 -5.00
N LEU A 92 -3.00 -6.22 -5.91
CA LEU A 92 -1.79 -5.41 -5.90
C LEU A 92 -1.98 -4.14 -6.72
N TYR A 93 -1.80 -2.97 -6.11
CA TYR A 93 -1.93 -1.67 -6.78
C TYR A 93 -0.59 -1.09 -7.23
N GLY A 94 0.50 -1.44 -6.53
CA GLY A 94 1.82 -0.93 -6.87
C GLY A 94 2.94 -1.58 -6.07
N VAL A 95 4.13 -1.64 -6.65
CA VAL A 95 5.36 -2.13 -6.00
C VAL A 95 6.44 -1.07 -6.18
N PHE A 96 7.21 -0.84 -5.12
CA PHE A 96 8.31 0.12 -5.12
C PHE A 96 9.50 -0.41 -4.31
N ALA A 97 10.64 0.28 -4.41
CA ALA A 97 11.81 -0.07 -3.64
C ALA A 97 11.51 0.00 -2.14
N GLY A 98 11.49 -1.16 -1.48
CA GLY A 98 11.22 -1.27 -0.04
C GLY A 98 9.75 -1.38 0.35
N GLY A 99 8.82 -1.63 -0.57
CA GLY A 99 7.43 -1.84 -0.19
C GLY A 99 6.43 -2.05 -1.34
N ARG A 100 5.15 -2.06 -0.99
CA ARG A 100 4.04 -2.22 -1.94
C ARG A 100 2.71 -1.66 -1.40
N LEU A 101 1.77 -1.46 -2.30
CA LEU A 101 0.37 -1.08 -2.04
C LEU A 101 -0.55 -2.24 -2.40
N GLU A 102 -1.36 -2.65 -1.44
CA GLU A 102 -2.25 -3.80 -1.51
C GLU A 102 -3.69 -3.40 -1.16
N GLU A 103 -4.65 -4.22 -1.57
CA GLU A 103 -6.03 -4.18 -1.10
C GLU A 103 -6.10 -4.40 0.42
N TYR A 104 -6.95 -3.62 1.08
CA TYR A 104 -7.32 -3.85 2.46
C TYR A 104 -8.41 -4.93 2.53
N ILE A 105 -8.19 -5.94 3.36
CA ILE A 105 -9.17 -7.01 3.63
C ILE A 105 -9.59 -6.87 5.11
N PRO A 106 -10.87 -6.56 5.41
CA PRO A 106 -11.38 -6.42 6.77
C PRO A 106 -11.35 -7.68 7.62
#